data_AF-A8WVM1-F1
#
_entry.id   AF-A8WVM1-F1
#
_cell.length_a   1.000
_cell.length_b   1.000
_cell.length_c   1.000
_cell.angle_alpha   90.00
_cell.angle_beta   90.00
_cell.angle_gamma   90.00
#
_symmetry.space_group_name_H-M   'P 1'
#
loop_
_entity.id
_entity.type
_entity.pdbx_description
1 polymer ?
#
loop_
_entity_poly.entity_id
_entity_poly.type
_entity_poly.pdbx_seq_one_letter_code
_entity_poly.pdbx_strand_id
1 'polypeptide(L)'
;MAPPKQPVPFEDAGASTDATMANKPDEPAFKLSLNANKVEFPFAPIGRPTYVSLRLHNPTSNRITFKVRCTSADIFRVQPPVAFVNPNGLMTITIWNANTDQKQKMEKRHYFAFYHKTAFPSARLAPPLWKNGLKDAEGVRRIPVSFLPDPSGAKPSASQPAAPSAPAAPAPAPGAPAS
;
A
#
# COMPACT_ATOMS: atom_id res chain seq x y z
N MET A 1 40.48 -8.02 -10.60
CA MET A 1 40.17 -7.20 -9.42
C MET A 1 38.67 -6.88 -9.49
N ALA A 2 37.84 -7.48 -8.64
CA ALA A 2 36.41 -7.16 -8.64
C ALA A 2 36.23 -5.70 -8.17
N PRO A 3 35.34 -4.90 -8.79
CA PRO A 3 35.10 -3.54 -8.33
C PRO A 3 34.63 -3.56 -6.86
N PRO A 4 35.08 -2.60 -6.03
CA PRO A 4 34.68 -2.54 -4.63
C PRO A 4 33.15 -2.48 -4.57
N LYS A 5 32.54 -3.45 -3.88
CA LYS A 5 31.11 -3.46 -3.59
C LYS A 5 30.80 -2.14 -2.88
N GLN A 6 30.15 -1.20 -3.58
CA GLN A 6 29.76 0.06 -2.99
C GLN A 6 28.93 -0.22 -1.73
N PRO A 7 29.13 0.54 -0.63
CA PRO A 7 28.34 0.35 0.57
C PRO A 7 26.88 0.60 0.23
N VAL A 8 26.06 -0.46 0.27
CA VAL A 8 24.62 -0.32 0.09
C VAL A 8 24.07 0.40 1.33
N PRO A 9 23.27 1.47 1.16
CA PRO A 9 22.79 2.26 2.30
C PRO A 9 21.82 1.49 3.20
N PHE A 10 21.26 0.39 2.71
CA PHE A 10 20.51 -0.62 3.45
C PHE A 10 20.43 -1.91 2.60
N GLU A 11 20.26 -3.06 3.25
CA GLU A 11 19.98 -4.31 2.55
C GLU A 11 18.56 -4.30 1.96
N ASP A 12 18.42 -4.78 0.73
CA ASP A 12 17.10 -4.89 0.10
C ASP A 12 16.24 -5.89 0.88
N ALA A 13 15.04 -5.45 1.30
CA ALA A 13 14.10 -6.32 2.02
C ALA A 13 13.53 -7.47 1.16
N GLY A 14 13.84 -7.46 -0.14
CA GLY A 14 13.47 -8.49 -1.09
C GLY A 14 12.02 -8.39 -1.58
N ALA A 15 11.55 -9.48 -2.18
CA ALA A 15 10.16 -9.60 -2.60
C ALA A 15 9.22 -9.69 -1.39
N SER A 16 7.94 -9.36 -1.60
CA SER A 16 6.89 -9.58 -0.61
C SER A 16 6.88 -11.04 -0.16
N THR A 17 6.71 -11.27 1.15
CA THR A 17 6.52 -12.60 1.74
C THR A 17 5.17 -13.23 1.40
N ASP A 18 4.19 -12.42 0.96
CA ASP A 18 2.90 -12.90 0.48
C ASP A 18 3.04 -13.41 -0.97
N ALA A 19 2.91 -14.73 -1.15
CA ALA A 19 3.02 -15.42 -2.45
C ALA A 19 2.01 -14.91 -3.49
N THR A 20 0.90 -14.33 -3.05
CA THR A 20 -0.11 -13.72 -3.95
C THR A 20 0.33 -12.38 -4.55
N MET A 21 1.38 -11.77 -3.97
CA MET A 21 1.94 -10.49 -4.40
C MET A 21 3.30 -10.66 -5.09
N ALA A 22 3.75 -11.89 -5.28
CA ALA A 22 4.95 -12.18 -6.04
C ALA A 22 4.79 -11.73 -7.51
N ASN A 23 5.91 -11.35 -8.13
CA ASN A 23 5.94 -11.12 -9.56
C ASN A 23 5.62 -12.41 -10.31
N LYS A 24 4.86 -12.31 -11.39
CA LYS A 24 4.69 -13.46 -12.30
C LYS A 24 6.03 -13.79 -12.97
N PRO A 25 6.28 -15.04 -13.38
CA PRO A 25 7.53 -15.42 -14.05
C PRO A 25 7.82 -14.61 -15.33
N ASP A 26 6.79 -14.11 -16.01
CA ASP A 26 6.92 -13.22 -17.18
C ASP A 26 7.11 -11.73 -16.84
N GLU A 27 7.04 -11.34 -15.56
CA GLU A 27 7.22 -9.93 -15.16
C GLU A 27 8.71 -9.63 -14.92
N PRO A 28 9.22 -8.49 -15.42
CA PRO A 28 10.62 -8.17 -15.30
C PRO A 28 11.01 -7.87 -13.84
N ALA A 29 12.20 -8.31 -13.45
CA ALA A 29 12.69 -8.25 -12.08
C ALA A 29 12.91 -6.80 -11.61
N PHE A 30 12.45 -6.49 -10.41
CA PHE A 30 12.66 -5.18 -9.78
C PHE A 30 14.13 -4.98 -9.44
N LYS A 31 14.77 -3.98 -10.07
CA LYS A 31 16.22 -3.70 -9.96
C LYS A 31 16.58 -2.70 -8.86
N LEU A 32 15.60 -2.12 -8.16
CA LEU A 32 15.83 -1.16 -7.09
C LEU A 32 15.78 -1.83 -5.73
N SER A 33 16.41 -1.21 -4.74
CA SER A 33 16.37 -1.69 -3.36
C SER A 33 15.33 -0.92 -2.56
N LEU A 34 14.49 -1.64 -1.81
CA LEU A 34 13.52 -1.08 -0.86
C LEU A 34 13.85 -1.57 0.55
N ASN A 35 13.77 -0.67 1.52
CA ASN A 35 14.06 -1.01 2.92
C ASN A 35 12.97 -1.84 3.59
N ALA A 36 11.82 -2.03 2.93
CA ALA A 36 10.71 -2.81 3.45
C ALA A 36 10.05 -3.61 2.32
N ASN A 37 9.63 -4.82 2.67
CA ASN A 37 8.86 -5.73 1.81
C ASN A 37 7.38 -5.79 2.21
N LYS A 38 6.98 -5.06 3.26
CA LYS A 38 5.63 -4.91 3.78
C LYS A 38 5.44 -3.49 4.34
N VAL A 39 4.29 -2.87 4.11
CA VAL A 39 3.93 -1.58 4.73
C VAL A 39 3.04 -1.86 5.93
N GLU A 40 3.53 -1.56 7.13
CA GLU A 40 2.76 -1.72 8.37
C GLU A 40 2.30 -0.36 8.88
N PHE A 41 1.00 -0.13 8.83
CA PHE A 41 0.42 1.06 9.45
C PHE A 41 0.17 0.79 10.93
N PRO A 42 0.62 1.68 11.83
CA PRO A 42 0.28 1.58 13.23
C PRO A 42 -1.24 1.68 13.42
N PHE A 43 -1.75 1.06 14.47
CA PHE A 43 -3.14 1.22 14.85
C PHE A 43 -3.44 2.71 15.09
N ALA A 44 -4.52 3.18 14.48
CA ALA A 44 -5.03 4.53 14.70
C ALA A 44 -6.56 4.53 14.72
N PRO A 45 -7.19 5.29 15.64
CA PRO A 45 -8.63 5.52 15.65
C PRO A 45 -9.12 6.10 14.33
N ILE A 46 -10.36 5.79 13.95
CA ILE A 46 -11.00 6.32 12.73
C ILE A 46 -10.94 7.85 12.75
N GLY A 47 -10.60 8.45 11.61
CA GLY A 47 -10.44 9.89 11.46
C GLY A 47 -9.05 10.42 11.84
N ARG A 48 -8.14 9.58 12.37
CA ARG A 48 -6.72 9.94 12.52
C ARG A 48 -5.89 9.41 11.36
N PRO A 49 -5.33 10.28 10.50
CA PRO A 49 -4.43 9.86 9.45
C PRO A 49 -3.15 9.24 10.03
N THR A 50 -2.62 8.24 9.34
CA THR A 50 -1.33 7.62 9.65
C THR A 50 -0.42 7.71 8.44
N TYR A 51 0.88 7.65 8.67
CA TYR A 51 1.86 7.64 7.58
C TYR A 51 3.00 6.67 7.86
N VAL A 52 3.58 6.16 6.79
CA VAL A 52 4.75 5.28 6.81
C VAL A 52 5.75 5.80 5.78
N SER A 53 7.02 5.84 6.16
CA SER A 53 8.11 6.25 5.27
C SER A 53 8.88 5.03 4.78
N LEU A 54 9.03 4.92 3.47
CA LEU A 54 9.83 3.90 2.80
C LEU A 54 11.06 4.55 2.18
N ARG A 55 12.17 3.83 2.15
CA ARG A 55 13.41 4.25 1.49
C ARG A 55 13.62 3.37 0.27
N LEU A 56 13.80 4.02 -0.87
CA LEU A 56 14.10 3.45 -2.17
C LEU A 56 15.53 3.85 -2.54
N HIS A 57 16.38 2.88 -2.81
CA HIS A 57 17.75 3.09 -3.26
C HIS A 57 17.90 2.58 -4.70
N ASN A 58 18.60 3.35 -5.52
CA ASN A 58 18.96 2.97 -6.86
C ASN A 58 20.41 2.45 -6.90
N PRO A 59 20.65 1.13 -6.82
CA PRO A 59 21.99 0.56 -6.89
C PRO A 59 22.56 0.55 -8.33
N THR A 60 21.82 1.04 -9.32
CA THR A 60 22.25 1.02 -10.72
C THR A 60 23.09 2.25 -11.07
N SER A 61 23.96 2.12 -12.05
CA SER A 61 24.77 3.22 -12.60
C SER A 61 23.96 4.19 -13.47
N ASN A 62 22.68 3.88 -13.73
CA ASN A 62 21.82 4.69 -14.57
C ASN A 62 20.82 5.48 -13.73
N ARG A 63 20.40 6.64 -14.24
CA ARG A 63 19.27 7.37 -13.67
C ARG A 63 18.01 6.57 -13.94
N ILE A 64 17.19 6.37 -12.93
CA ILE A 64 15.93 5.64 -13.05
C ILE A 64 14.76 6.55 -12.73
N THR A 65 13.59 6.22 -13.25
CA THR A 65 12.32 6.78 -12.77
C THR A 65 11.48 5.68 -12.17
N PHE A 66 10.76 6.01 -11.10
CA PHE A 66 9.79 5.10 -10.52
C PHE A 66 8.40 5.73 -10.52
N LYS A 67 7.39 4.86 -10.48
CA LYS A 67 5.98 5.21 -10.35
C LYS A 67 5.33 4.27 -9.36
N VAL A 68 4.65 4.82 -8.37
CA VAL A 68 3.93 4.04 -7.36
C VAL A 68 2.44 4.05 -7.69
N ARG A 69 1.83 2.86 -7.69
CA ARG A 69 0.37 2.69 -7.72
C ARG A 69 -0.08 2.03 -6.41
N CYS A 70 -1.30 2.32 -6.01
CA CYS A 70 -1.95 1.70 -4.87
C CYS A 70 -3.29 1.09 -5.30
N THR A 71 -3.79 0.13 -4.53
CA THR A 71 -5.10 -0.49 -4.78
C THR A 71 -6.28 0.46 -4.58
N SER A 72 -6.13 1.47 -3.71
CA SER A 72 -7.20 2.41 -3.37
C SER A 72 -6.64 3.82 -3.20
N ALA A 73 -6.80 4.64 -4.25
CA ALA A 73 -6.30 6.02 -4.27
C ALA A 73 -7.13 6.99 -3.42
N ASP A 74 -8.34 6.57 -3.01
CA ASP A 74 -9.22 7.36 -2.14
C ASP A 74 -8.72 7.41 -0.70
N ILE A 75 -8.03 6.36 -0.27
CA ILE A 75 -7.63 6.15 1.14
C ILE A 75 -6.12 6.34 1.32
N PHE A 76 -5.33 6.02 0.28
CA PHE A 76 -3.89 6.15 0.31
C PHE A 76 -3.40 7.31 -0.55
N ARG A 77 -2.49 8.11 0.01
CA ARG A 77 -1.74 9.12 -0.73
C ARG A 77 -0.25 8.79 -0.67
N VAL A 78 0.42 8.83 -1.82
CA VAL A 78 1.85 8.54 -1.92
C VAL A 78 2.58 9.79 -2.38
N GLN A 79 3.67 10.15 -1.70
CA GLN A 79 4.49 11.30 -2.02
C GLN A 79 5.99 10.95 -1.95
N PRO A 80 6.76 11.15 -3.05
CA PRO A 80 6.29 11.46 -4.39
C PRO A 80 5.68 10.20 -5.08
N PRO A 81 4.57 10.34 -5.84
CA PRO A 81 3.99 9.21 -6.57
C PRO A 81 4.80 8.82 -7.81
N VAL A 82 5.55 9.79 -8.36
CA VAL A 82 6.48 9.62 -9.48
C VAL A 82 7.68 10.50 -9.21
N ALA A 83 8.89 9.96 -9.31
CA ALA A 83 10.11 10.74 -9.23
C ALA A 83 11.26 10.06 -10.00
N PHE A 84 12.40 10.75 -10.04
CA PHE A 84 13.65 10.20 -10.52
C PHE A 84 14.56 9.90 -9.34
N VAL A 85 15.37 8.85 -9.50
CA VAL A 85 16.46 8.55 -8.59
C VAL A 85 17.74 8.52 -9.41
N ASN A 86 18.70 9.33 -9.00
CA ASN A 86 20.02 9.35 -9.62
C ASN A 86 20.74 8.02 -9.39
N PRO A 87 21.80 7.71 -10.17
CA PRO A 87 22.67 6.58 -9.88
C PRO A 87 23.16 6.62 -8.44
N ASN A 88 23.09 5.50 -7.71
CA ASN A 88 23.44 5.41 -6.28
C ASN A 88 22.66 6.38 -5.38
N GLY A 89 21.55 6.91 -5.88
CA GLY A 89 20.69 7.84 -5.17
C GLY A 89 19.76 7.11 -4.20
N LEU A 90 19.42 7.81 -3.12
CA LEU A 90 18.39 7.37 -2.17
C LEU A 90 17.20 8.33 -2.24
N MET A 91 16.00 7.76 -2.22
CA MET A 91 14.73 8.47 -2.25
C MET A 91 13.87 8.00 -1.08
N THR A 92 13.25 8.95 -0.38
CA THR A 92 12.26 8.64 0.66
C THR A 92 10.86 8.84 0.10
N ILE A 93 10.01 7.83 0.26
CA ILE A 93 8.63 7.79 -0.21
C ILE A 93 7.73 7.73 1.02
N THR A 94 6.88 8.73 1.19
CA THR A 94 5.91 8.78 2.29
C THR A 94 4.56 8.30 1.79
N ILE A 95 3.99 7.33 2.49
CA ILE A 95 2.66 6.80 2.23
C ILE A 95 1.77 7.21 3.38
N TRP A 96 0.69 7.89 3.06
CA TRP A 96 -0.34 8.34 3.98
C TRP A 96 -1.58 7.47 3.84
N ASN A 97 -2.23 7.19 4.96
CA ASN A 97 -3.52 6.54 5.07
C ASN A 97 -4.48 7.50 5.78
N ALA A 98 -5.55 7.90 5.11
CA ALA A 98 -6.56 8.81 5.66
C ALA A 98 -7.36 8.19 6.83
N ASN A 99 -7.41 6.85 6.90
CA ASN A 99 -8.06 6.11 7.99
C ASN A 99 -9.53 6.55 8.21
N THR A 100 -10.29 6.69 7.12
CA THR A 100 -11.65 7.24 7.12
C THR A 100 -12.73 6.22 7.45
N ASP A 101 -12.49 4.92 7.24
CA ASP A 101 -13.46 3.87 7.55
C ASP A 101 -12.77 2.57 8.00
N GLN A 102 -13.34 1.91 9.01
CA GLN A 102 -12.88 0.62 9.53
C GLN A 102 -13.12 -0.53 8.54
N LYS A 103 -14.13 -0.43 7.65
CA LYS A 103 -14.34 -1.39 6.56
C LYS A 103 -13.14 -1.49 5.62
N GLN A 104 -12.44 -0.37 5.37
CA GLN A 104 -11.25 -0.35 4.52
C GLN A 104 -10.11 -1.21 5.09
N LYS A 105 -10.04 -1.37 6.42
CA LYS A 105 -9.06 -2.26 7.07
C LYS A 105 -9.43 -3.74 6.95
N MET A 106 -10.71 -4.07 6.73
CA MET A 106 -11.23 -5.44 6.73
C MET A 106 -11.53 -5.99 5.32
N GLU A 107 -11.94 -5.17 4.35
CA GLU A 107 -12.52 -5.69 3.11
C GLU A 107 -11.50 -6.05 2.01
N LYS A 108 -10.29 -5.47 1.98
CA LYS A 108 -9.35 -5.69 0.86
C LYS A 108 -7.89 -5.79 1.31
N ARG A 109 -7.17 -6.82 0.83
CA ARG A 109 -5.71 -6.86 0.90
C ARG A 109 -5.17 -5.71 0.05
N HIS A 110 -4.78 -4.62 0.69
CA HIS A 110 -4.19 -3.48 0.00
C HIS A 110 -2.72 -3.75 -0.31
N TYR A 111 -2.25 -3.23 -1.44
CA TYR A 111 -0.84 -3.29 -1.82
C TYR A 111 -0.42 -2.03 -2.59
N PHE A 112 0.88 -1.76 -2.54
CA PHE A 112 1.54 -0.74 -3.34
C PHE A 112 2.40 -1.41 -4.40
N ALA A 113 2.17 -1.08 -5.67
CA ALA A 113 2.98 -1.56 -6.77
C ALA A 113 3.97 -0.47 -7.18
N PHE A 114 5.25 -0.77 -6.99
CA PHE A 114 6.39 0.06 -7.38
C PHE A 114 6.85 -0.38 -8.76
N TYR A 115 6.69 0.50 -9.74
CA TYR A 115 7.20 0.29 -11.09
C TYR A 115 8.45 1.13 -11.27
N HIS A 116 9.44 0.59 -11.97
CA HIS A 116 10.60 1.37 -12.39
C HIS A 116 10.89 1.21 -13.87
N LYS A 117 11.63 2.16 -14.41
CA LYS A 117 12.30 2.04 -15.69
C LYS A 117 13.54 2.92 -15.72
N THR A 118 14.48 2.56 -16.56
CA THR A 118 15.64 3.40 -16.85
C THR A 118 15.18 4.71 -17.48
N ALA A 119 15.71 5.82 -17.00
CA ALA A 119 15.41 7.16 -17.48
C ALA A 119 16.64 7.74 -18.19
N PHE A 120 16.43 8.39 -19.33
CA PHE A 120 17.49 9.14 -19.97
C PHE A 120 18.00 10.25 -19.04
N PRO A 121 19.31 10.56 -19.02
CA PRO A 121 19.86 11.61 -18.15
C PRO A 121 19.16 12.96 -18.31
N SER A 122 18.76 13.30 -19.54
CA SER A 122 18.03 14.53 -19.89
C SER A 122 16.52 14.50 -19.62
N ALA A 123 15.98 13.36 -19.15
CA ALA A 123 14.56 13.24 -18.86
C ALA A 123 14.13 14.20 -17.75
N ARG A 124 13.00 14.88 -17.97
CA ARG A 124 12.36 15.80 -17.01
C ARG A 124 11.06 15.20 -16.50
N LEU A 125 10.61 15.67 -15.34
CA LEU A 125 9.30 15.33 -14.74
C LEU A 125 8.21 16.08 -15.50
N ALA A 126 8.10 15.82 -16.80
CA ALA A 126 7.10 16.38 -17.68
C ALA A 126 6.32 15.24 -18.33
N PRO A 127 4.99 15.35 -18.44
CA PRO A 127 4.25 14.47 -19.34
C PRO A 127 4.87 14.54 -20.74
N PRO A 128 5.12 13.42 -21.42
CA PRO A 128 4.68 12.05 -21.12
C PRO A 128 5.83 11.16 -20.63
N LEU A 129 6.40 11.42 -19.44
CA LEU A 129 7.49 10.60 -18.88
C LEU A 129 7.23 9.08 -18.94
N TRP A 130 5.96 8.68 -18.85
CA TRP A 130 5.49 7.30 -19.05
C TRP A 130 4.54 7.23 -20.26
N LYS A 131 5.10 7.31 -21.49
CA LYS A 131 4.36 7.36 -22.77
C LYS A 131 3.37 6.21 -22.93
N ASN A 132 3.78 4.97 -22.74
CA ASN A 132 2.88 3.80 -22.83
C ASN A 132 2.36 3.37 -21.45
N GLY A 133 2.40 4.26 -20.46
CA GLY A 133 2.01 3.97 -19.09
C GLY A 133 2.88 2.88 -18.47
N LEU A 134 2.26 1.92 -17.80
CA LEU A 134 2.97 0.88 -17.05
C LEU A 134 3.56 -0.23 -17.94
N LYS A 135 3.26 -0.22 -19.24
CA LYS A 135 3.83 -1.19 -20.20
C LYS A 135 5.32 -0.96 -20.44
N ASP A 136 5.79 0.27 -20.23
CA ASP A 136 7.22 0.64 -20.33
C ASP A 136 8.00 0.31 -19.03
N ALA A 137 7.38 -0.35 -18.06
CA ALA A 137 8.06 -0.69 -16.81
C ALA A 137 9.06 -1.83 -17.04
N GLU A 138 10.32 -1.60 -16.68
CA GLU A 138 11.39 -2.59 -16.71
C GLU A 138 11.46 -3.43 -15.43
N GLY A 139 10.57 -3.16 -14.48
CA GLY A 139 10.40 -3.98 -13.29
C GLY A 139 9.26 -3.48 -12.42
N VAL A 140 8.64 -4.41 -11.72
CA VAL A 140 7.56 -4.16 -10.77
C VAL A 140 7.88 -4.85 -9.44
N ARG A 141 7.51 -4.25 -8.32
CA ARG A 141 7.49 -4.92 -7.01
C ARG A 141 6.23 -4.53 -6.28
N ARG A 142 5.47 -5.51 -5.82
CA ARG A 142 4.25 -5.29 -5.01
C ARG A 142 4.61 -5.45 -3.54
N ILE A 143 4.19 -4.49 -2.74
CA ILE A 143 4.39 -4.46 -1.29
C ILE A 143 3.00 -4.50 -0.63
N PRO A 144 2.64 -5.57 0.08
CA PRO A 144 1.38 -5.66 0.79
C PRO A 144 1.33 -4.66 1.95
N VAL A 145 0.12 -4.23 2.26
CA VAL A 145 -0.19 -3.38 3.40
C VAL A 145 -0.76 -4.24 4.51
N SER A 146 -0.36 -3.98 5.75
CA SER A 146 -1.01 -4.52 6.93
C SER A 146 -1.26 -3.43 7.95
N PHE A 147 -2.39 -3.55 8.63
CA PHE A 147 -2.74 -2.67 9.73
C PHE A 147 -2.43 -3.43 11.01
N LEU A 148 -1.60 -2.83 11.86
CA LEU A 148 -1.33 -3.41 13.16
C LEU A 148 -2.61 -3.36 14.01
N PRO A 149 -2.91 -4.45 14.76
CA PRO A 149 -4.04 -4.47 15.66
C PRO A 149 -3.83 -3.50 16.82
N ASP A 150 -4.91 -3.18 17.53
CA ASP A 150 -4.85 -2.34 18.72
C ASP A 150 -3.86 -2.96 19.76
N PRO A 151 -2.82 -2.22 20.20
CA PRO A 151 -1.88 -2.72 21.21
C PRO A 151 -2.55 -3.06 22.56
N SER A 152 -3.78 -2.61 22.81
CA SER A 152 -4.57 -2.95 24.01
C SER A 152 -5.13 -4.39 24.00
N GLY A 153 -4.95 -5.18 22.94
CA GLY A 153 -5.44 -6.56 22.88
C GLY A 153 -6.97 -6.68 22.79
N ALA A 154 -7.68 -5.60 22.49
CA ALA A 154 -9.11 -5.64 22.20
C ALA A 154 -9.32 -6.39 20.87
N LYS A 155 -9.79 -7.64 20.96
CA LYS A 155 -10.20 -8.43 19.79
C LYS A 155 -11.06 -7.55 18.88
N PRO A 156 -10.85 -7.55 17.55
CA PRO A 156 -11.82 -6.93 16.66
C PRO A 156 -13.15 -7.61 16.93
N SER A 157 -14.12 -6.85 17.44
CA SER A 157 -15.49 -7.30 17.60
C SER A 157 -15.97 -7.72 16.21
N ALA A 158 -15.91 -9.01 15.92
CA ALA A 158 -16.58 -9.59 14.78
C ALA A 158 -18.03 -9.14 14.89
N SER A 159 -18.46 -8.35 13.93
CA SER A 159 -19.85 -7.93 13.79
C SER A 159 -20.71 -9.18 13.84
N GLN A 160 -21.36 -9.41 14.98
CA GLN A 160 -22.40 -10.41 15.11
C GLN A 160 -23.42 -10.14 14.00
N PRO A 161 -23.85 -11.15 13.22
CA PRO A 161 -25.03 -11.00 12.39
C PRO A 161 -26.17 -10.60 13.33
N ALA A 162 -26.86 -9.51 12.98
CA ALA A 162 -27.99 -8.99 13.73
C ALA A 162 -28.93 -10.15 14.12
N ALA A 163 -29.21 -10.28 15.42
CA ALA A 163 -30.18 -11.23 15.92
C ALA A 163 -31.53 -11.00 15.20
N PRO A 164 -32.24 -12.06 14.79
CA PRO A 164 -33.55 -11.91 14.17
C PRO A 164 -34.49 -11.24 15.17
N SER A 165 -35.05 -10.09 14.78
CA SER A 165 -36.07 -9.36 15.52
C SER A 165 -37.20 -10.31 15.91
N ALA A 166 -37.46 -10.43 17.21
CA ALA A 166 -38.58 -11.21 17.73
C ALA A 166 -39.92 -10.70 17.14
N PRO A 167 -40.89 -11.58 16.86
CA PRO A 167 -42.19 -11.17 16.36
C PRO A 167 -42.93 -10.36 17.42
N ALA A 168 -43.52 -9.24 16.98
CA ALA A 168 -44.33 -8.35 17.81
C ALA A 168 -45.51 -9.10 18.44
N ALA A 169 -45.72 -8.88 19.74
CA ALA A 169 -46.88 -9.36 20.48
C ALA A 169 -48.19 -8.76 19.91
N PRO A 170 -49.30 -9.51 19.92
CA PRO A 170 -50.58 -9.03 19.40
C PRO A 170 -51.21 -7.98 20.35
N ALA A 171 -51.85 -6.98 19.75
CA ALA A 171 -52.58 -5.91 20.43
C ALA A 171 -53.74 -6.45 21.29
N PRO A 172 -54.05 -5.84 22.45
CA PRO A 172 -55.22 -6.21 23.22
C PRO A 172 -56.51 -5.64 22.59
N ALA A 173 -57.56 -6.46 22.55
CA ALA A 173 -58.89 -6.08 22.09
C ALA A 173 -59.55 -5.06 23.03
N PRO A 174 -60.34 -4.09 22.52
CA PRO A 174 -61.10 -3.19 23.38
C PRO A 174 -62.35 -3.92 23.91
N GLY A 175 -62.46 -3.99 25.24
CA GLY A 175 -63.65 -4.46 25.93
C GLY A 175 -64.85 -3.54 25.70
N ALA A 176 -66.01 -4.16 25.50
CA ALA A 176 -67.31 -3.51 25.58
C ALA A 176 -67.64 -3.15 27.04
N PRO A 177 -68.32 -2.03 27.30
CA PRO A 177 -69.16 -1.90 28.47
C PRO A 177 -70.63 -2.08 28.09
N ALA A 178 -71.32 -2.87 28.92
CA ALA A 178 -72.75 -3.03 28.93
C ALA A 178 -73.43 -1.85 29.65
N SER A 179 -74.56 -1.39 29.10
CA SER A 179 -75.79 -1.01 29.81
C SER A 179 -76.91 -0.78 28.79
#